data_AF-A0A502FSM3-F1
#
_entry.id   AF-A0A502FSM3-F1
#
_cell.length_a   1.000
_cell.length_b   1.000
_cell.length_c   1.000
_cell.angle_alpha   90.00
_cell.angle_beta   90.00
_cell.angle_gamma   90.00
#
_symmetry.space_group_name_H-M   'P 1'
#
loop_
_entity.id
_entity.type
_entity.pdbx_description
1 polymer ?
#
loop_
_entity_poly.entity_id
_entity_poly.type
_entity_poly.pdbx_seq_one_letter_code
_entity_poly.pdbx_strand_id
1 'polypeptide(L)' 'MTKLSEDDRDKLPAGKFAEPEKRAYPIEDAAHAKNAKARASQAAKAGRMTKAEEHKIDKRADAVIQKD' A
#
# COMPACT_ATOMS: atom_id res chain seq x y z
N MET A 1 0.50 14.64 10.34
CA MET A 1 1.06 15.36 9.17
C MET A 1 1.59 14.33 8.20
N THR A 2 1.32 14.47 6.91
CA THR A 2 2.04 13.72 5.88
C THR A 2 3.48 14.19 5.91
N LYS A 3 4.43 13.25 5.97
CA LYS A 3 5.86 13.57 6.11
C LYS A 3 6.46 14.12 4.81
N LEU A 4 5.74 14.03 3.70
CA LEU A 4 6.15 14.37 2.35
C LEU A 4 5.32 15.51 1.77
N SER A 5 5.96 16.34 0.94
CA SER A 5 5.27 17.31 0.07
C SER A 5 4.59 16.61 -1.10
N GLU A 6 3.77 17.33 -1.87
CA GLU A 6 3.15 16.80 -3.09
C GLU A 6 4.20 16.35 -4.11
N ASP A 7 5.20 17.21 -4.39
CA ASP A 7 6.32 16.91 -5.29
C ASP A 7 7.10 15.66 -4.86
N ASP A 8 7.26 15.45 -3.55
CA ASP A 8 7.96 14.27 -3.04
C ASP A 8 7.14 12.99 -3.21
N ARG A 9 5.80 13.06 -3.06
CA ARG A 9 4.91 11.91 -3.31
C ARG A 9 4.90 11.53 -4.79
N ASP A 10 4.93 12.51 -5.69
CA ASP A 10 4.94 12.25 -7.13
C ASP A 10 6.24 11.55 -7.57
N LYS A 11 7.35 11.91 -6.93
CA LYS A 11 8.66 11.28 -7.14
C LYS A 11 8.81 9.92 -6.47
N LEU A 12 7.83 9.44 -5.69
CA LEU A 12 7.93 8.11 -5.07
C LEU A 12 8.13 7.04 -6.16
N PRO A 13 9.13 6.17 -6.01
CA PRO A 13 9.34 5.09 -6.97
C PRO A 13 8.20 4.08 -6.88
N ALA A 14 7.94 3.36 -7.97
CA ALA A 14 6.82 2.41 -8.04
C ALA A 14 6.85 1.33 -6.93
N GLY A 15 8.03 0.99 -6.41
CA GLY A 15 8.21 0.08 -5.27
C GLY A 15 7.65 0.60 -3.93
N LYS A 16 7.29 1.88 -3.84
CA LYS A 16 6.61 2.49 -2.68
C LYS A 16 5.09 2.34 -2.72
N PHE A 17 4.59 1.55 -3.67
CA PHE A 17 3.18 1.20 -3.82
C PHE A 17 3.04 -0.32 -3.80
N ALA A 18 1.99 -0.83 -3.12
CA ALA A 18 1.72 -2.26 -3.11
C ALA A 18 1.21 -2.77 -4.47
N GLU A 19 0.66 -1.87 -5.30
CA GLU A 19 0.43 -2.08 -6.73
C GLU A 19 1.28 -1.09 -7.56
N PRO A 20 2.54 -1.45 -7.90
CA PRO A 20 3.48 -0.54 -8.56
C PRO A 20 2.98 0.02 -9.89
N GLU A 21 2.34 -0.82 -10.71
CA GLU A 21 1.86 -0.44 -12.05
C GLU A 21 0.73 0.58 -12.01
N LYS A 22 -0.11 0.51 -10.97
CA LYS A 22 -1.24 1.43 -10.76
C LYS A 22 -0.87 2.61 -9.85
N ARG A 23 0.33 2.60 -9.27
CA ARG A 23 0.74 3.48 -8.15
C ARG A 23 -0.35 3.58 -7.07
N ALA A 24 -0.94 2.42 -6.74
CA ALA A 24 -2.02 2.32 -5.76
C ALA A 24 -1.55 1.63 -4.48
N TYR A 25 -2.25 1.88 -3.37
CA TYR A 25 -1.89 1.39 -2.04
C TYR A 25 -0.48 1.83 -1.62
N PRO A 26 -0.28 3.13 -1.28
CA PRO A 26 1.01 3.62 -0.81
C PRO A 26 1.49 2.83 0.41
N ILE A 27 2.79 2.54 0.46
CA ILE A 27 3.46 1.77 1.50
C ILE A 27 4.83 2.37 1.85
N GLU A 28 4.95 3.70 1.77
CA GLU A 28 6.21 4.40 1.95
C GLU A 28 6.74 4.40 3.38
N ASP A 29 5.83 4.25 4.35
CA ASP A 29 6.06 4.09 5.79
C ASP A 29 5.05 3.08 6.39
N ALA A 30 5.23 2.67 7.66
CA ALA A 30 4.35 1.69 8.28
C ALA A 30 2.90 2.15 8.45
N ALA A 31 2.63 3.45 8.55
CA ALA A 31 1.26 3.95 8.68
C ALA A 31 0.49 3.74 7.37
N HIS A 32 1.10 4.09 6.23
CA HIS A 32 0.57 3.83 4.91
C HIS A 32 0.45 2.33 4.62
N ALA A 33 1.44 1.54 5.02
CA ALA A 33 1.38 0.08 4.90
C ALA A 33 0.21 -0.55 5.67
N LYS A 34 -0.04 -0.13 6.92
CA LYS A 34 -1.20 -0.61 7.70
C LYS A 34 -2.53 -0.21 7.05
N ASN A 35 -2.62 1.02 6.53
CA ASN A 35 -3.81 1.48 5.81
C ASN A 35 -4.02 0.68 4.51
N ALA A 36 -2.94 0.38 3.78
CA ALA A 36 -3.00 -0.44 2.58
C ALA A 36 -3.63 -1.81 2.85
N LYS A 37 -3.22 -2.51 3.92
CA LYS A 37 -3.84 -3.78 4.35
C LYS A 37 -5.34 -3.61 4.64
N ALA A 38 -5.69 -2.60 5.44
CA ALA A 38 -7.08 -2.35 5.80
C ALA A 38 -7.95 -2.08 4.57
N ARG A 39 -7.46 -1.29 3.61
CA ARG A 39 -8.17 -0.97 2.37
C ARG A 39 -8.28 -2.18 1.43
N ALA A 40 -7.22 -2.97 1.30
CA ALA A 40 -7.24 -4.20 0.51
C ALA A 40 -8.27 -5.18 1.05
N SER A 41 -8.32 -5.35 2.38
CA SER A 41 -9.30 -6.23 3.02
C SER A 41 -10.74 -5.75 2.86
N GLN A 42 -10.96 -4.43 2.95
CA GLN A 42 -12.26 -3.83 2.64
C GLN A 42 -12.65 -4.05 1.17
N ALA A 43 -11.73 -3.88 0.22
CA ALA A 43 -11.98 -4.10 -1.20
C ALA A 43 -12.34 -5.56 -1.50
N ALA A 44 -11.61 -6.50 -0.89
CA ALA A 44 -11.88 -7.93 -1.03
C ALA A 44 -13.23 -8.32 -0.42
N LYS A 45 -13.56 -7.82 0.77
CA LYS A 45 -14.87 -8.04 1.40
C LYS A 45 -16.02 -7.45 0.57
N ALA A 46 -15.78 -6.34 -0.11
CA ALA A 46 -16.74 -5.70 -1.00
C ALA A 46 -16.83 -6.37 -2.39
N GLY A 47 -16.07 -7.43 -2.66
CA GLY A 47 -16.06 -8.12 -3.97
C GLY A 47 -15.39 -7.35 -5.10
N ARG A 48 -14.63 -6.28 -4.79
CA ARG A 48 -13.91 -5.46 -5.78
C ARG A 48 -12.47 -5.94 -6.02
N MET A 49 -12.04 -6.95 -5.29
CA MET A 49 -10.68 -7.49 -5.30
C MET A 49 -10.74 -8.98 -4.94
N THR A 50 -9.91 -9.79 -5.58
CA THR A 50 -9.76 -11.19 -5.24
C THR A 50 -8.92 -11.37 -3.98
N LYS A 51 -9.07 -12.51 -3.28
CA LYS A 51 -8.21 -12.86 -2.14
C LYS A 51 -6.72 -12.96 -2.50
N ALA A 52 -6.43 -13.34 -3.75
CA ALA A 52 -5.05 -13.40 -4.24
C ALA A 52 -4.44 -12.00 -4.40
N GLU A 53 -5.22 -11.00 -4.83
CA GLU A 53 -4.78 -9.61 -4.90
C GLU A 53 -4.61 -8.99 -3.52
N GLU A 54 -5.56 -9.22 -2.60
CA GLU A 54 -5.46 -8.80 -1.19
C GLU A 54 -4.15 -9.31 -0.57
N HIS A 55 -3.87 -10.61 -0.72
CA HIS A 55 -2.67 -11.24 -0.18
C HIS A 55 -1.36 -10.67 -0.76
N LYS A 56 -1.35 -10.28 -2.05
CA LYS A 56 -0.17 -9.62 -2.65
C LYS A 56 0.09 -8.25 -2.01
N ILE A 57 -0.96 -7.49 -1.73
CA ILE A 57 -0.85 -6.19 -1.05
C ILE A 57 -0.40 -6.39 0.39
N ASP A 58 -1.00 -7.34 1.10
CA ASP A 58 -0.65 -7.66 2.49
C ASP A 58 0.82 -8.02 2.63
N LYS A 59 1.35 -8.89 1.75
CA LYS A 59 2.76 -9.30 1.79
C LYS A 59 3.71 -8.11 1.61
N ARG A 60 3.38 -7.17 0.73
CA ARG A 60 4.21 -5.97 0.50
C ARG A 60 4.12 -4.99 1.67
N ALA A 61 2.93 -4.80 2.22
CA ALA A 61 2.73 -3.96 3.39
C ALA A 61 3.44 -4.53 4.63
N ASP A 62 3.35 -5.84 4.88
CA ASP A 62 4.02 -6.50 6.00
C ASP A 62 5.54 -6.37 5.92
N ALA A 63 6.11 -6.44 4.71
CA ALA A 63 7.54 -6.24 4.51
C ALA A 63 8.02 -4.82 4.87
N VAL A 64 7.12 -3.83 4.92
CA VAL A 64 7.40 -2.46 5.38
C VAL A 64 7.19 -2.37 6.90
N ILE A 65 6.07 -2.90 7.39
CA ILE A 65 5.74 -2.88 8.83
C ILE A 65 6.80 -3.61 9.67
N GLN A 66 7.38 -4.69 9.17
CA GLN A 66 8.43 -5.44 9.87
C GLN A 66 9.79 -4.71 9.92
N LYS A 67 9.95 -3.62 9.16
CA LYS A 67 11.21 -2.86 9.07
C LYS A 67 11.19 -1.54 9.82
N ASP A 68 10.01 -1.11 10.29
CA ASP A 68 9.80 0.11 11.09
C ASP A 68 9.84 -0.21 12.60
#